data_AF-A0A936LIJ1-F1
#
_entry.id   AF-A0A936LIJ1-F1
#
_cell.length_a   1.000
_cell.length_b   1.000
_cell.length_c   1.000
_cell.angle_alpha   90.00
_cell.angle_beta   90.00
_cell.angle_gamma   90.00
#
_symmetry.space_group_name_H-M   'P 1'
#
loop_
_entity.id
_entity.type
_entity.pdbx_description
1 polymer ?
#
loop_
_entity_poly.entity_id
_entity_poly.type
_entity_poly.pdbx_seq_one_letter_code
_entity_poly.pdbx_strand_id
1 'polypeptide(L)'
;MPIRPENRDRYPRDWQAIRAAILSRAGDRCEGSPLWPDCRAENRALHPITGSRVVLTIAHLDHRPENCAPDNLRAWCQRCHNAYDAPTRAQNRKARNA
;
A
#
# COMPACT_ATOMS: atom_id res chain seq x y z
N MET A 1 -2.52 1.10 -3.63
CA MET A 1 -3.17 0.98 -4.96
C MET A 1 -4.52 0.26 -4.83
N PRO A 2 -5.53 0.53 -5.67
CA PRO A 2 -6.78 -0.23 -5.65
C PRO A 2 -6.55 -1.68 -6.11
N ILE A 3 -7.28 -2.62 -5.51
CA ILE A 3 -7.25 -4.03 -5.92
C ILE A 3 -7.91 -4.13 -7.29
N ARG A 4 -7.17 -4.68 -8.26
CA ARG A 4 -7.71 -4.90 -9.60
C ARG A 4 -8.83 -5.95 -9.56
N PRO A 5 -9.91 -5.80 -10.34
CA PRO A 5 -11.01 -6.76 -10.34
C PRO A 5 -10.57 -8.21 -10.50
N GLU A 6 -9.60 -8.48 -11.38
CA GLU A 6 -9.08 -9.82 -11.65
C GLU A 6 -8.33 -10.47 -10.49
N ASN A 7 -7.93 -9.69 -9.48
CA ASN A 7 -7.19 -10.19 -8.32
C ASN A 7 -8.06 -10.33 -7.07
N ARG A 8 -9.35 -9.97 -7.12
CA ARG A 8 -10.22 -9.94 -5.92
C ARG A 8 -10.28 -11.30 -5.20
N ASP A 9 -10.32 -12.39 -5.96
CA ASP A 9 -10.42 -13.75 -5.40
C ASP A 9 -9.12 -14.23 -4.72
N ARG A 10 -8.00 -13.53 -4.94
CA ARG A 10 -6.72 -13.82 -4.28
C ARG A 10 -6.64 -13.26 -2.86
N TYR A 11 -7.58 -12.38 -2.51
CA TYR A 11 -7.69 -11.79 -1.18
C TYR A 11 -8.68 -12.60 -0.35
N PRO A 12 -8.47 -12.68 0.98
CA PRO A 12 -9.42 -13.37 1.85
C PRO A 12 -10.75 -12.60 1.90
N ARG A 13 -11.85 -13.31 2.17
CA ARG A 13 -13.21 -12.74 2.17
C ARG A 13 -13.39 -11.60 3.18
N ASP A 14 -12.64 -11.64 4.27
CA ASP A 14 -12.61 -10.65 5.34
C ASP A 14 -11.60 -9.52 5.10
N TRP A 15 -11.10 -9.34 3.87
CA TRP A 15 -10.16 -8.27 3.52
C TRP A 15 -10.57 -6.88 4.01
N GLN A 16 -11.86 -6.56 4.00
CA GLN A 16 -12.35 -5.28 4.53
C GLN A 16 -12.07 -5.11 6.02
N ALA A 17 -12.21 -6.18 6.81
CA ALA A 17 -11.91 -6.19 8.24
C ALA A 17 -10.40 -6.07 8.48
N ILE A 18 -9.58 -6.82 7.74
CA ILE A 18 -8.12 -6.73 7.79
C ILE A 18 -7.66 -5.30 7.47
N ARG A 19 -8.18 -4.72 6.39
CA ARG A 19 -7.88 -3.33 6.00
C ARG A 19 -8.25 -2.34 7.11
N ALA A 20 -9.41 -2.49 7.73
CA ALA A 20 -9.84 -1.63 8.82
C ALA A 20 -8.91 -1.76 10.04
N ALA A 21 -8.51 -2.98 10.40
CA ALA A 21 -7.58 -3.23 11.50
C ALA A 21 -6.21 -2.57 11.26
N ILE A 22 -5.66 -2.67 10.04
CA ILE A 22 -4.37 -2.05 9.70
C ILE A 22 -4.45 -0.52 9.72
N LEU A 23 -5.55 0.08 9.23
CA LEU A 23 -5.73 1.53 9.31
C LEU A 23 -5.87 2.03 10.76
N SER A 24 -6.58 1.27 11.59
CA SER A 24 -6.72 1.55 13.02
C SER A 24 -5.37 1.48 13.73
N ARG A 25 -4.59 0.41 13.49
CA ARG A 25 -3.21 0.26 14.00
C ARG A 25 -2.32 1.43 13.60
N ALA A 26 -2.45 1.90 12.37
CA ALA A 26 -1.65 2.99 11.84
C ALA A 26 -2.11 4.38 12.33
N GLY A 27 -3.19 4.47 13.12
CA GLY A 27 -3.72 5.74 13.60
C GLY A 27 -4.17 6.67 12.46
N ASP A 28 -4.67 6.10 11.36
CA ASP A 28 -5.03 6.79 10.11
C ASP A 28 -3.89 7.64 9.51
N ARG A 29 -2.64 7.23 9.75
CA ARG A 29 -1.43 7.85 9.20
C ARG A 29 -0.59 6.85 8.42
N CYS A 30 0.22 7.35 7.49
CA CYS A 30 1.23 6.53 6.82
C CYS A 30 2.20 5.93 7.85
N GLU A 31 2.56 4.66 7.71
CA GLU A 31 3.54 3.99 8.59
C GLU A 31 5.00 4.23 8.16
N GLY A 32 5.23 4.96 7.07
CA GLY A 32 6.57 5.18 6.49
C GLY A 32 7.08 3.99 5.68
N SER A 33 7.78 4.27 4.58
CA SER A 33 8.39 3.25 3.71
C SER A 33 9.90 3.24 3.86
N PRO A 34 10.63 2.24 3.29
CA PRO A 34 12.10 2.24 3.35
C PRO A 34 12.77 3.51 2.81
N LEU A 35 12.15 4.19 1.85
CA LEU A 35 12.67 5.46 1.31
C LEU A 35 12.30 6.69 2.17
N TRP A 36 11.20 6.62 2.92
CA TRP A 36 10.72 7.69 3.80
C TRP A 36 10.18 7.11 5.11
N PRO A 37 11.09 6.65 6.00
CA PRO A 37 10.70 5.95 7.23
C PRO A 37 9.89 6.84 8.18
N ASP A 38 10.13 8.15 8.14
CA ASP A 38 9.48 9.15 9.00
C ASP A 38 8.18 9.71 8.40
N CYS A 39 7.72 9.21 7.25
CA CYS A 39 6.47 9.68 6.67
C CYS A 39 5.28 9.34 7.57
N ARG A 40 4.55 10.36 8.03
CA ARG A 40 3.31 10.22 8.83
C ARG A 40 2.14 10.98 8.21
N ALA A 41 2.09 11.02 6.88
CA ALA A 41 1.04 11.69 6.13
C ALA A 41 -0.35 11.17 6.57
N GLU A 42 -1.21 12.10 6.96
CA GLU A 42 -2.55 11.81 7.48
C GLU A 42 -3.49 11.47 6.33
N ASN A 43 -4.32 10.45 6.52
CA ASN A 43 -5.29 10.05 5.51
C ASN A 43 -6.27 11.20 5.23
N ARG A 44 -6.69 11.35 3.97
CA ARG A 44 -7.64 12.38 3.49
C ARG A 44 -7.18 13.83 3.61
N ALA A 45 -6.11 14.12 4.33
CA ALA A 45 -5.45 15.43 4.37
C ALA A 45 -4.61 15.69 3.10
N LEU A 46 -4.10 16.91 2.94
CA LEU A 46 -3.10 17.21 1.92
C LEU A 46 -1.73 16.65 2.34
N HIS A 47 -1.05 15.99 1.42
CA HIS A 47 0.28 15.45 1.69
C HIS A 47 1.29 16.62 1.82
N PRO A 48 2.10 16.69 2.89
CA PRO A 48 2.96 17.84 3.15
C PRO A 48 4.03 18.07 2.05
N ILE A 49 4.49 16.98 1.41
CA ILE A 49 5.49 17.05 0.34
C ILE A 49 4.90 17.13 -1.08
N THR A 50 3.87 16.36 -1.42
CA THR A 50 3.36 16.29 -2.80
C THR A 50 2.17 17.22 -3.06
N GLY A 51 1.59 17.81 -2.02
CA GLY A 51 0.37 18.65 -2.12
C GLY A 51 -0.91 17.89 -2.49
N SER A 52 -0.83 16.60 -2.82
CA SER A 52 -1.98 15.79 -3.24
C SER A 52 -2.80 15.33 -2.03
N ARG A 53 -4.11 15.11 -2.21
CA ARG A 53 -4.94 14.46 -1.19
C ARG A 53 -4.45 13.04 -0.91
N VAL A 54 -4.14 12.76 0.35
CA VAL A 54 -3.66 11.45 0.80
C VAL A 54 -4.80 10.46 0.76
N VAL A 55 -4.53 9.30 0.18
CA VAL A 55 -5.37 8.10 0.28
C VAL A 55 -4.48 6.98 0.78
N LEU A 56 -4.71 6.55 2.01
CA LEU A 56 -4.01 5.40 2.55
C LEU A 56 -4.53 4.12 1.90
N THR A 57 -3.58 3.29 1.49
CA THR A 57 -3.83 1.95 0.98
C THR A 57 -2.95 0.96 1.71
N ILE A 58 -3.36 -0.30 1.73
CA ILE A 58 -2.62 -1.35 2.40
C ILE A 58 -1.69 -2.01 1.37
N ALA A 59 -0.39 -1.95 1.64
CA ALA A 59 0.66 -2.54 0.82
C ALA A 59 1.09 -3.88 1.41
N HIS A 60 1.39 -4.85 0.54
CA HIS A 60 2.03 -6.12 0.90
C HIS A 60 3.53 -5.95 0.73
N LEU A 61 4.31 -6.21 1.77
CA LEU A 61 5.77 -6.05 1.73
C LEU A 61 6.41 -7.08 0.79
N ASP A 62 5.86 -8.27 0.70
CA ASP A 62 6.34 -9.31 -0.22
C ASP A 62 5.74 -9.24 -1.64
N HIS A 63 4.89 -8.25 -1.93
CA HIS A 63 4.12 -8.13 -3.18
C HIS A 63 3.22 -9.33 -3.51
N ARG A 64 2.85 -10.16 -2.52
CA ARG A 64 1.94 -11.30 -2.68
C ARG A 64 0.55 -10.97 -2.09
N PRO A 65 -0.49 -10.79 -2.91
CA PRO A 65 -1.86 -10.54 -2.47
C PRO A 65 -2.42 -11.53 -1.46
N GLU A 66 -1.98 -12.79 -1.50
CA GLU A 66 -2.45 -13.86 -0.63
C GLU A 66 -1.90 -13.72 0.81
N ASN A 67 -0.75 -13.06 0.99
CA ASN A 67 -0.09 -12.95 2.28
C ASN A 67 -0.61 -11.75 3.08
N CYS A 68 -1.81 -11.88 3.63
CA CYS A 68 -2.47 -10.85 4.43
C CYS A 68 -2.07 -10.84 5.92
N ALA A 69 -0.95 -11.45 6.29
CA ALA A 69 -0.46 -11.42 7.67
C ALA A 69 -0.21 -9.97 8.13
N PRO A 70 -0.63 -9.54 9.34
CA PRO A 70 -0.52 -8.14 9.77
C PRO A 70 0.90 -7.54 9.66
N ASP A 71 1.94 -8.34 9.88
CA ASP A 71 3.34 -7.91 9.80
C ASP A 71 3.84 -7.75 8.35
N ASN A 72 3.17 -8.40 7.38
CA ASN A 72 3.41 -8.22 5.95
C ASN A 72 2.64 -7.03 5.36
N LEU A 73 1.76 -6.40 6.15
CA LEU A 73 0.90 -5.31 5.69
C LEU A 73 1.33 -3.97 6.27
N ARG A 74 1.33 -2.93 5.41
CA ARG A 74 1.56 -1.54 5.83
C ARG A 74 0.52 -0.58 5.26
N ALA A 75 0.05 0.35 6.09
CA ALA A 75 -0.74 1.49 5.64
C ALA A 75 0.19 2.58 5.06
N TRP A 76 0.13 2.78 3.75
CA TRP A 76 0.98 3.76 3.06
C TRP A 76 0.19 4.76 2.23
N CYS A 77 0.69 6.00 2.23
CA CYS A 77 0.25 7.03 1.30
C CYS A 77 0.67 6.69 -0.14
N GLN A 78 0.08 7.37 -1.13
CA GLN A 78 0.37 7.09 -2.53
C GLN A 78 1.86 7.26 -2.87
N ARG A 79 2.54 8.26 -2.30
CA ARG A 79 3.99 8.48 -2.51
C ARG A 79 4.81 7.28 -2.05
N CYS A 80 4.63 6.88 -0.79
CA CYS A 80 5.36 5.77 -0.18
C CYS A 80 5.11 4.44 -0.91
N HIS A 81 3.83 4.12 -1.17
CA HIS A 81 3.44 2.90 -1.85
C HIS A 81 3.96 2.86 -3.30
N ASN A 82 3.83 3.96 -4.05
CA ASN A 82 4.27 4.00 -5.44
C ASN A 82 5.78 3.83 -5.60
N ALA A 83 6.56 4.43 -4.70
CA ALA A 83 8.00 4.29 -4.76
C ALA A 83 8.44 2.87 -4.41
N TYR A 84 7.76 2.22 -3.45
CA TYR A 84 8.04 0.84 -3.09
C TYR A 84 7.75 -0.13 -4.24
N ASP A 85 6.61 0.03 -4.93
CA ASP A 85 6.23 -0.85 -6.02
C ASP A 85 6.99 -0.57 -7.34
N ALA A 86 7.63 0.60 -7.49
CA ALA A 86 8.21 1.02 -8.76
C ALA A 86 9.20 0.00 -9.36
N PRO A 87 10.13 -0.60 -8.58
CA PRO A 87 11.03 -1.63 -9.09
C PRO A 87 10.29 -2.88 -9.59
N THR A 88 9.34 -3.40 -8.80
CA THR A 88 8.52 -4.58 -9.17
C THR A 88 7.71 -4.32 -10.44
N ARG A 89 7.11 -3.13 -10.56
CA ARG A 89 6.37 -2.71 -11.76
C ARG A 89 7.28 -2.62 -12.99
N ALA A 90 8.52 -2.14 -12.83
CA ALA A 90 9.49 -2.06 -13.90
C ALA A 90 9.93 -3.46 -14.38
N GLN A 91 10.19 -4.39 -13.44
CA GLN A 91 10.52 -5.79 -13.75
C GLN A 91 9.38 -6.49 -14.51
N ASN A 92 8.15 -6.40 -14.02
CA ASN A 92 6.97 -6.99 -14.67
C ASN A 92 6.73 -6.42 -16.07
N ARG A 93 7.03 -5.13 -16.29
CA ARG A 93 6.95 -4.51 -17.62
C ARG A 93 7.97 -5.09 -18.58
N LYS A 94 9.22 -5.31 -18.13
CA LYS A 94 10.26 -5.94 -18.95
C LYS A 94 9.89 -7.38 -19.31
N ALA A 95 9.41 -8.17 -18.34
CA ALA A 95 9.04 -9.57 -18.56
C ALA A 95 7.88 -9.76 -19.57
N ARG A 96 6.97 -8.78 -19.69
CA ARG A 96 5.87 -8.83 -20.66
C ARG A 96 6.28 -8.43 -22.08
N ASN A 97 7.35 -7.65 -22.19
CA ASN A 97 7.82 -7.10 -23.47
C ASN A 97 9.02 -7.89 -24.04
N ALA A 98 9.45 -8.95 -23.36
CA ALA A 98 10.48 -9.89 -23.80
C ALA A 98 9.80 -11.10 -24.45
#